data_AF-A0A819Z4N5-F1
#
_entry.id   AF-A0A819Z4N5-F1
#
_cell.length_a   1.000
_cell.length_b   1.000
_cell.length_c   1.000
_cell.angle_alpha   90.00
_cell.angle_beta   90.00
_cell.angle_gamma   90.00
#
_symmetry.space_group_name_H-M   'P 1'
#
loop_
_entity.id
_entity.type
_entity.pdbx_description
1 polymer ?
#
loop_
_entity_poly.entity_id
_entity_poly.type
_entity_poly.pdbx_seq_one_letter_code
_entity_poly.pdbx_strand_id
1 'polypeptide(L)'
;AIIEKFITGKVIHAGSNTIDKNSQVKVELRDVSLMDVASKLIASATIINAKIFPISYKLKYNPSNIKPNHTYAIQARINRPDDKLLYINDVRTQADFSKSASPMIDAAVIRVGGSSNTDPIKPNNKKECGPVKCPGKPKQCPYSYKKKHRWL
;
A
#
# COMPACT_ATOMS: atom_id res chain seq x y z
N ALA A 1 0.68 -33.64 1.55
CA ALA A 1 0.81 -32.94 0.25
C ALA A 1 0.89 -31.43 0.50
N ILE A 2 1.62 -30.68 -0.33
CA ILE A 2 1.62 -29.22 -0.25
C ILE A 2 0.33 -28.72 -0.91
N ILE A 3 -0.55 -28.09 -0.15
CA ILE A 3 -1.77 -27.47 -0.71
C ILE A 3 -1.39 -26.07 -1.15
N GLU A 4 -1.60 -25.74 -2.41
CA GLU A 4 -1.27 -24.43 -2.96
C GLU A 4 -2.55 -23.64 -3.23
N LYS A 5 -2.53 -22.35 -2.90
CA LYS A 5 -3.66 -21.43 -3.13
C LYS A 5 -3.18 -20.21 -3.90
N PHE A 6 -4.14 -19.49 -4.50
CA PHE A 6 -3.86 -18.38 -5.39
C PHE A 6 -4.70 -17.18 -5.02
N ILE A 7 -4.05 -16.03 -4.92
CA ILE A 7 -4.69 -14.72 -4.94
C ILE A 7 -4.59 -14.22 -6.38
N THR A 8 -5.71 -13.81 -6.95
CA THR A 8 -5.75 -13.22 -8.30
C THR A 8 -6.24 -11.78 -8.20
N GLY A 9 -6.01 -11.00 -9.25
CA GLY A 9 -6.47 -9.62 -9.29
C GLY A 9 -5.74 -8.83 -10.37
N LYS A 10 -5.94 -7.52 -10.35
CA LYS A 10 -5.35 -6.59 -11.31
C LYS A 10 -4.59 -5.49 -10.57
N VAL A 11 -3.40 -5.15 -11.05
CA VAL A 11 -2.77 -3.89 -10.69
C VAL A 11 -3.43 -2.79 -11.53
N ILE A 12 -3.93 -1.75 -10.87
CA ILE A 12 -4.69 -0.67 -11.48
C ILE A 12 -4.10 0.70 -11.11
N HIS A 13 -4.23 1.68 -11.99
CA HIS A 13 -3.80 3.06 -11.76
C HIS A 13 -4.90 4.02 -12.25
N ALA A 14 -5.16 5.07 -11.48
CA ALA A 14 -6.09 6.13 -11.89
C ALA A 14 -5.33 7.17 -12.73
N GLY A 15 -5.57 7.19 -14.04
CA GLY A 15 -4.91 8.11 -14.97
C GLY A 15 -4.50 7.42 -16.27
N SER A 16 -3.21 7.51 -16.62
CA SER A 16 -2.71 6.92 -17.87
C SER A 16 -2.68 5.40 -17.82
N ASN A 17 -3.14 4.76 -18.90
CA ASN A 17 -3.06 3.32 -19.08
C ASN A 17 -1.67 2.82 -19.53
N THR A 18 -0.71 3.71 -19.79
CA THR A 18 0.64 3.35 -20.28
C THR A 18 1.70 3.32 -19.18
N ILE A 19 2.63 2.38 -19.32
CA ILE A 19 3.80 2.20 -18.44
C ILE A 19 5.06 2.23 -19.31
N ASP A 20 6.17 2.71 -18.75
CA ASP A 20 7.48 2.68 -19.40
C ASP A 20 7.83 1.25 -19.87
N LYS A 21 8.40 1.13 -21.07
CA LYS A 21 8.74 -0.16 -21.68
C LYS A 21 9.61 -1.02 -20.74
N ASN A 22 9.32 -2.31 -20.74
CA ASN A 22 10.04 -3.35 -20.00
C ASN A 22 10.02 -3.18 -18.46
N SER A 23 9.07 -2.43 -17.91
CA SER A 23 8.91 -2.32 -16.46
C SER A 23 8.64 -3.67 -15.79
N GLN A 24 9.22 -3.85 -14.61
CA GLN A 24 9.03 -5.02 -13.75
C GLN A 24 7.98 -4.69 -12.69
N VAL A 25 6.92 -5.50 -12.60
CA VAL A 25 5.89 -5.41 -11.56
C VAL A 25 6.17 -6.47 -10.52
N LYS A 26 6.29 -6.07 -9.26
CA LYS A 26 6.44 -6.97 -8.12
C LYS A 26 5.23 -6.84 -7.20
N VAL A 27 4.50 -7.93 -7.03
CA VAL A 27 3.34 -8.04 -6.14
C VAL A 27 3.70 -8.97 -4.98
N GLU A 28 3.57 -8.47 -3.75
CA GLU A 28 3.97 -9.18 -2.53
C GLU A 28 2.78 -9.32 -1.57
N LEU A 29 2.59 -10.51 -1.01
CA LEU A 29 1.72 -10.72 0.15
C LEU A 29 2.57 -10.53 1.42
N ARG A 30 2.21 -9.52 2.21
CA ARG A 30 2.90 -9.17 3.46
C ARG A 30 1.99 -9.45 4.66
N ASP A 31 2.56 -10.02 5.72
CA ASP A 31 1.96 -10.00 7.06
C ASP A 31 2.24 -8.64 7.70
N VAL A 32 1.16 -7.95 8.07
CA VAL A 32 1.10 -6.60 8.62
C VAL A 32 0.25 -6.58 9.90
N SER A 33 0.30 -7.68 10.66
CA SER A 33 -0.26 -7.82 12.00
C SER A 33 0.55 -7.06 13.06
N LEU A 34 1.87 -7.02 12.92
CA LEU A 34 2.78 -6.27 13.78
C LEU A 34 2.88 -4.82 13.29
N MET A 35 2.71 -3.85 14.19
CA MET A 35 2.70 -2.42 13.84
C MET A 35 4.11 -1.80 13.87
N ASP A 36 4.97 -2.27 14.77
CA ASP A 36 6.29 -1.68 15.06
C ASP A 36 7.47 -2.41 14.40
N VAL A 37 7.19 -3.39 13.53
CA VAL A 37 8.21 -4.29 12.93
C VAL A 37 8.04 -4.34 11.41
N ALA A 38 9.15 -4.52 10.69
CA ALA A 38 9.14 -4.71 9.23
C ALA A 38 8.21 -5.88 8.82
N SER A 39 7.35 -5.63 7.83
CA SER A 39 6.30 -6.56 7.42
C SER A 39 6.87 -7.85 6.80
N LYS A 40 6.46 -9.01 7.31
CA LYS A 40 7.01 -10.30 6.89
C LYS A 40 6.51 -10.67 5.49
N LEU A 41 7.42 -11.07 4.61
CA LEU A 41 7.07 -11.60 3.29
C LEU A 41 6.48 -13.01 3.42
N ILE A 42 5.29 -13.23 2.85
CA ILE A 42 4.59 -14.52 2.82
C ILE A 42 4.67 -15.15 1.42
N ALA A 43 4.51 -14.33 0.38
CA ALA A 43 4.62 -14.72 -1.02
C ALA A 43 4.99 -13.52 -1.90
N SER A 44 5.63 -13.76 -3.04
CA SER A 44 5.90 -12.74 -4.05
C SER A 44 5.71 -13.29 -5.46
N ALA A 45 5.16 -12.46 -6.35
CA ALA A 45 5.10 -12.70 -7.78
C ALA A 45 5.76 -11.53 -8.52
N THR A 46 6.54 -11.85 -9.54
CA THR A 46 7.21 -10.87 -10.40
C THR A 46 6.72 -11.05 -11.83
N ILE A 47 6.25 -9.97 -12.45
CA ILE A 47 5.80 -9.93 -13.84
C ILE A 47 6.77 -9.01 -14.58
N ILE A 48 7.44 -9.55 -15.59
CA ILE A 48 8.34 -8.80 -16.47
C ILE A 48 7.60 -8.28 -17.70
N ASN A 49 8.14 -7.25 -18.34
CA ASN A 49 7.64 -6.70 -19.61
C ASN A 49 6.18 -6.19 -19.55
N ALA A 50 5.78 -5.64 -18.41
CA ALA A 50 4.53 -4.88 -18.31
C ALA A 50 4.57 -3.63 -19.21
N LYS A 51 3.45 -3.31 -19.86
CA LYS A 51 3.33 -2.20 -20.83
C LYS A 51 2.09 -1.32 -20.62
N ILE A 52 0.97 -1.94 -20.23
CA ILE A 52 -0.31 -1.26 -20.06
C ILE A 52 -1.02 -1.73 -18.80
N PHE A 53 -1.81 -0.84 -18.19
CA PHE A 53 -2.82 -1.17 -17.20
C PHE A 53 -4.15 -1.54 -17.87
N PRO A 54 -5.01 -2.36 -17.23
CA PRO A 54 -4.80 -3.06 -15.96
C PRO A 54 -3.95 -4.34 -16.13
N ILE A 55 -3.11 -4.66 -15.14
CA ILE A 55 -2.19 -5.80 -15.20
C ILE A 55 -2.73 -6.94 -14.35
N SER A 56 -3.24 -8.00 -14.99
CA SER A 56 -3.64 -9.22 -14.30
C SER A 56 -2.44 -9.90 -13.63
N TYR A 57 -2.57 -10.26 -12.35
CA TYR A 57 -1.57 -11.01 -11.60
C TYR A 57 -2.17 -12.26 -10.94
N LYS A 58 -1.30 -13.24 -10.67
CA LYS A 58 -1.61 -14.47 -9.95
C LYS A 58 -0.50 -14.74 -8.93
N LEU A 59 -0.81 -14.57 -7.66
CA LEU A 59 0.11 -14.73 -6.55
C LEU A 59 -0.13 -16.07 -5.86
N LYS A 60 0.84 -16.97 -5.98
CA LYS A 60 0.84 -18.31 -5.38
C LYS A 60 1.28 -18.24 -3.91
N TYR A 61 0.53 -18.87 -3.01
CA TYR A 61 0.88 -18.91 -1.59
C TYR A 61 0.55 -20.27 -0.94
N ASN A 62 1.21 -20.56 0.18
CA ASN A 62 0.92 -21.71 1.04
C ASN A 62 -0.06 -21.27 2.15
N PRO A 63 -1.27 -21.85 2.25
CA PRO A 63 -2.24 -21.50 3.29
C PRO A 63 -1.74 -21.82 4.70
N SER A 64 -0.79 -22.74 4.89
CA SER A 64 -0.16 -23.01 6.18
C SER A 64 0.66 -21.83 6.73
N ASN A 65 1.00 -20.85 5.89
CA ASN A 65 1.65 -19.60 6.31
C ASN A 65 0.64 -18.53 6.78
N ILE A 66 -0.66 -18.76 6.56
CA ILE A 66 -1.74 -17.86 7.00
C ILE A 66 -2.17 -18.28 8.40
N LYS A 67 -2.06 -17.36 9.34
CA LYS A 67 -2.43 -17.57 10.74
C LYS A 67 -3.80 -16.94 11.03
N PRO A 68 -4.62 -17.55 11.92
CA PRO A 68 -5.79 -16.86 12.45
C PRO A 68 -5.37 -15.58 13.20
N ASN A 69 -6.25 -14.59 13.21
CA ASN A 69 -6.06 -13.27 13.85
C ASN A 69 -4.87 -12.42 13.33
N HIS A 70 -4.17 -12.85 12.28
CA HIS A 70 -3.19 -12.02 11.57
C HIS A 70 -3.87 -11.20 10.47
N THR A 71 -3.32 -10.02 10.16
CA THR A 71 -3.78 -9.19 9.04
C THR A 71 -2.75 -9.18 7.93
N TYR A 72 -3.20 -9.37 6.69
CA TYR A 72 -2.36 -9.42 5.51
C TYR A 72 -2.68 -8.28 4.55
N ALA A 73 -1.67 -7.83 3.80
CA ALA A 73 -1.82 -6.82 2.77
C ALA A 73 -1.10 -7.23 1.49
N ILE A 74 -1.68 -6.85 0.35
CA ILE A 74 -1.03 -6.87 -0.94
C ILE A 74 -0.24 -5.58 -1.11
N GLN A 75 1.04 -5.70 -1.43
CA GLN A 75 1.91 -4.58 -1.80
C GLN A 75 2.31 -4.75 -3.27
N ALA A 76 1.83 -3.84 -4.13
CA ALA A 76 2.28 -3.73 -5.51
C ALA A 76 3.31 -2.61 -5.64
N ARG A 77 4.40 -2.89 -6.36
CA ARG A 77 5.40 -1.91 -6.79
C ARG A 77 5.78 -2.17 -8.24
N ILE A 78 6.11 -1.13 -8.99
CA ILE A 78 6.56 -1.21 -10.37
C ILE A 78 7.89 -0.46 -10.48
N ASN A 79 8.90 -1.14 -10.99
CA ASN A 79 10.25 -0.63 -11.17
C ASN A 79 10.58 -0.57 -12.68
N ARG A 80 11.39 0.41 -13.08
CA ARG A 80 12.02 0.43 -14.40
C ARG A 80 13.06 -0.68 -14.54
N PRO A 81 13.55 -0.95 -15.77
CA PRO A 81 14.73 -1.79 -16.00
C PRO A 81 16.02 -1.33 -15.29
N ASP A 82 16.08 -0.07 -14.82
CA ASP A 82 17.20 0.50 -14.05
C ASP A 82 16.93 0.51 -12.53
N ASP A 83 16.07 -0.40 -12.06
CA ASP A 83 15.58 -0.56 -10.68
C ASP A 83 14.88 0.66 -10.06
N LYS A 84 14.73 1.79 -10.77
CA LYS A 84 14.05 2.98 -10.25
C LYS A 84 12.55 2.72 -10.08
N LEU A 85 12.06 2.97 -8.88
CA LEU A 85 10.63 2.89 -8.55
C LEU A 85 9.83 3.89 -9.40
N LEU A 86 8.83 3.38 -10.13
CA LEU A 86 7.88 4.16 -10.93
C LEU A 86 6.51 4.27 -10.26
N TYR A 87 6.00 3.15 -9.75
CA TYR A 87 4.69 3.10 -9.13
C TYR A 87 4.74 2.32 -7.82
N ILE A 88 3.93 2.73 -6.86
CA ILE A 88 3.79 2.05 -5.57
C ILE A 88 2.34 2.14 -5.08
N ASN A 89 1.92 1.16 -4.30
CA ASN A 89 0.68 1.23 -3.54
C ASN A 89 0.78 2.30 -2.42
N ASP A 90 -0.21 3.18 -2.36
CA ASP A 90 -0.40 4.22 -1.33
C ASP A 90 -1.48 3.84 -0.30
N VAL A 91 -2.55 3.18 -0.75
CA VAL A 91 -3.66 2.71 0.09
C VAL A 91 -3.53 1.22 0.40
N ARG A 92 -3.34 0.88 1.68
CA ARG A 92 -3.26 -0.50 2.20
C ARG A 92 -4.38 -1.38 1.64
N THR A 93 -4.01 -2.28 0.73
CA THR A 93 -4.95 -3.25 0.14
C THR A 93 -4.96 -4.53 0.97
N GLN A 94 -5.96 -4.69 1.85
CA GLN A 94 -6.04 -5.83 2.78
C GLN A 94 -6.45 -7.13 2.07
N ALA A 95 -5.78 -8.23 2.41
CA ALA A 95 -6.16 -9.58 2.00
C ALA A 95 -6.90 -10.28 3.16
N ASP A 96 -8.21 -10.48 2.98
CA ASP A 96 -9.09 -11.11 3.96
C ASP A 96 -9.35 -12.60 3.62
N PHE A 97 -8.56 -13.48 4.23
CA PHE A 97 -8.67 -14.92 4.05
C PHE A 97 -9.79 -15.57 4.86
N SER A 98 -10.50 -14.81 5.74
CA SER A 98 -11.65 -15.36 6.48
C SER A 98 -12.87 -15.59 5.59
N LYS A 99 -12.98 -14.82 4.50
CA LYS A 99 -14.08 -14.90 3.52
C LYS A 99 -13.81 -15.86 2.37
N SER A 100 -12.54 -15.99 1.95
CA SER A 100 -12.15 -16.87 0.83
C SER A 100 -10.69 -17.29 0.92
N ALA A 101 -10.43 -18.57 0.64
CA ALA A 101 -9.08 -19.13 0.48
C ALA A 101 -8.48 -18.89 -0.92
N SER A 102 -9.19 -18.19 -1.81
CA SER A 102 -8.68 -17.71 -3.11
C SER A 102 -9.31 -16.35 -3.42
N PRO A 103 -8.94 -15.27 -2.69
CA PRO A 103 -9.56 -13.97 -2.87
C PRO A 103 -9.13 -13.31 -4.19
N MET A 104 -10.05 -12.57 -4.81
CA MET A 104 -9.77 -11.64 -5.90
C MET A 104 -9.55 -10.24 -5.32
N ILE A 105 -8.37 -9.66 -5.54
CA ILE A 105 -7.92 -8.42 -4.91
C ILE A 105 -7.25 -7.52 -5.94
N ASP A 106 -7.86 -6.39 -6.28
CA ASP A 106 -7.22 -5.39 -7.14
C ASP A 106 -6.30 -4.48 -6.32
N ALA A 107 -5.11 -4.23 -6.85
CA ALA A 107 -4.06 -3.45 -6.19
C ALA A 107 -3.91 -2.09 -6.89
N ALA A 108 -4.41 -1.03 -6.25
CA ALA A 108 -4.23 0.33 -6.72
C ALA A 108 -2.77 0.79 -6.52
N VAL A 109 -2.21 1.48 -7.51
CA VAL A 109 -0.88 2.11 -7.45
C VAL A 109 -0.91 3.55 -7.93
N ILE A 110 -0.04 4.39 -7.37
CA ILE A 110 0.22 5.78 -7.78
C ILE A 110 1.62 5.92 -8.36
N ARG A 111 1.85 6.97 -9.17
CA ARG A 111 3.14 7.23 -9.79
C ARG A 111 4.06 8.00 -8.84
N VAL A 112 5.26 7.49 -8.61
CA VAL A 112 6.28 8.14 -7.76
C VAL A 112 6.89 9.32 -8.52
N GLY A 113 6.95 10.49 -7.86
CA GLY A 113 7.51 11.72 -8.43
C GLY A 113 6.64 12.44 -9.46
N GLY A 114 5.41 11.96 -9.72
CA GLY A 114 4.40 12.75 -10.41
C GLY A 114 3.50 13.46 -9.40
N SER A 115 3.25 14.76 -9.58
CA SER A 115 2.21 15.47 -8.83
C SER A 115 0.83 15.09 -9.37
N SER A 116 0.41 13.84 -9.17
CA SER A 116 -1.01 13.51 -9.20
C SER A 116 -1.65 14.18 -8.00
N ASN A 117 -2.13 15.41 -8.21
CA ASN A 117 -2.89 16.20 -7.25
C ASN A 117 -4.33 15.66 -7.14
N THR A 118 -4.39 14.35 -6.92
CA THR A 118 -5.53 13.57 -6.48
C THR A 118 -5.03 12.90 -5.23
N ASP A 119 -5.44 13.42 -4.08
CA ASP A 119 -5.45 12.66 -2.84
C ASP A 119 -5.93 11.23 -3.13
N PRO A 120 -5.43 10.21 -2.40
CA PRO A 120 -6.08 8.91 -2.41
C PRO A 120 -7.58 9.16 -2.19
N ILE A 121 -8.46 8.47 -2.92
CA ILE A 121 -9.91 8.63 -2.77
C ILE A 121 -10.25 8.23 -1.33
N LYS A 122 -10.23 9.23 -0.45
CA LYS A 122 -10.58 9.14 0.94
C LYS A 122 -12.01 8.62 0.92
N PRO A 123 -12.31 7.50 1.60
CA PRO A 123 -13.67 6.96 1.58
C PRO A 123 -14.62 8.09 1.91
N ASN A 124 -15.55 8.34 1.00
CA ASN A 124 -16.54 9.41 1.06
C ASN A 124 -17.29 9.31 2.40
N ASN A 125 -16.81 10.10 3.35
CA ASN A 125 -17.43 10.36 4.64
C ASN A 125 -16.93 11.72 5.09
N LYS A 126 -17.42 12.73 4.37
CA LYS A 126 -17.24 14.15 4.67
C LYS A 126 -18.01 14.50 5.95
N LYS A 127 -17.51 14.05 7.10
CA LYS A 127 -17.74 14.74 8.37
C LYS A 127 -16.65 15.80 8.48
N GLU A 128 -16.98 17.00 7.99
CA GLU A 128 -16.18 18.19 8.30
C GLU A 128 -16.12 18.33 9.83
N CYS A 129 -14.92 18.27 10.39
CA CYS A 129 -14.69 18.78 11.73
C CYS A 129 -14.74 20.32 11.64
N GLY A 130 -15.98 20.85 11.61
CA GLY A 130 -16.24 22.23 12.01
C GLY A 130 -15.72 22.48 13.44
N PRO A 131 -15.66 23.74 13.90
CA PRO A 131 -14.94 24.11 15.11
C PRO A 131 -15.53 23.41 16.35
N VAL A 132 -14.89 22.31 16.76
CA VAL A 132 -15.18 21.63 18.03
C VAL A 132 -14.77 22.57 19.16
N LYS A 133 -15.75 23.32 19.65
CA LYS A 133 -15.65 24.18 20.83
C LYS A 133 -15.39 23.30 22.05
N CYS A 134 -14.11 23.03 22.34
CA CYS A 134 -13.70 22.27 23.53
C CYS A 134 -14.26 22.95 24.78
N PRO A 135 -15.16 22.31 25.55
CA PRO A 135 -15.55 22.82 26.86
C PRO A 135 -14.39 22.56 27.83
N GLY A 136 -13.76 23.62 28.33
CA GLY A 136 -12.70 23.54 29.34
C GLY A 136 -11.32 24.02 28.89
N LYS A 137 -11.02 25.30 29.16
CA LYS A 137 -9.69 25.86 29.44
C LYS A 137 -9.77 26.54 30.83
N PRO A 138 -8.67 26.97 31.50
CA PRO A 138 -7.24 26.94 31.14
C PRO A 138 -6.41 26.15 32.20
N LYS A 139 -5.07 26.18 32.35
CA LYS A 139 -3.95 26.97 31.78
C LYS A 139 -2.71 26.07 31.47
N GLN A 140 -1.89 26.51 30.52
CA GLN A 140 -0.41 26.51 30.54
C GLN A 140 0.39 25.20 30.60
N CYS A 141 0.94 24.80 29.45
CA CYS A 141 2.13 23.96 29.34
C CYS A 141 3.41 24.84 29.32
N PRO A 142 4.37 24.67 30.24
CA PRO A 142 5.67 25.31 30.15
C PRO A 142 6.72 24.32 29.62
N TYR A 143 6.99 24.31 28.32
CA TYR A 143 8.31 23.89 27.84
C TYR A 143 8.78 24.76 26.68
N SER A 144 9.75 25.61 26.99
CA SER A 144 10.35 26.57 26.05
C SER A 144 11.49 25.90 25.28
N TYR A 145 11.36 25.76 23.96
CA TYR A 145 12.48 25.37 23.12
C TYR A 145 13.26 26.62 22.67
N LYS A 146 14.30 27.00 23.43
CA LYS A 146 15.16 28.15 23.11
C LYS A 146 16.00 27.87 21.87
N LYS A 147 15.59 28.41 20.72
CA LYS A 147 16.40 28.41 19.49
C LYS A 147 17.51 29.46 19.59
N LYS A 148 18.63 29.13 20.25
CA LYS A 148 19.90 29.86 20.06
C LYS A 148 20.56 29.34 18.78
N HIS A 149 20.93 30.24 17.87
CA HIS A 149 22.32 30.48 17.48
C HIS A 149 22.35 31.68 16.53
N ARG A 150 23.02 32.74 16.98
CA ARG A 150 23.34 33.93 16.19
C ARG A 150 24.74 33.74 15.64
N TRP A 151 24.93 33.97 14.36
CA TRP A 151 26.24 34.11 13.73
C TRP A 151 26.16 35.27 12.74
N LEU A 152 27.17 36.14 12.82
CA LEU A 152 27.28 37.46 12.18
C LEU A 152 26.35 38.52 12.84
#